data_AF-A0A937WDF3-F1
#
_entry.id   AF-A0A937WDF3-F1
#
_cell.length_a   1.000
_cell.length_b   1.000
_cell.length_c   1.000
_cell.angle_alpha   90.00
_cell.angle_beta   90.00
_cell.angle_gamma   90.00
#
_symmetry.space_group_name_H-M   'P 1'
#
loop_
_entity.id
_entity.type
_entity.pdbx_description
1 polymer ?
#
loop_
_entity_poly.entity_id
_entity_poly.type
_entity_poly.pdbx_seq_one_letter_code
_entity_poly.pdbx_strand_id
1 'polypeptide(L)'
;MAYFPCPYLGSTVELTDEREYHIANHHPDLLPEHRQCIADTLADPDQVRRSSRFGNARMFSRWFESLRGGKYVVVVVVSNLAPSVRHWIITAKLFF
;
A
#
# COMPACT_ATOMS: atom_id res chain seq x y z
N MET A 1 10.54 7.28 8.01
CA MET A 1 9.80 6.02 8.18
C MET A 1 8.39 6.31 8.67
N ALA A 2 7.38 5.56 8.22
CA ALA A 2 5.99 5.70 8.68
C ALA A 2 5.26 4.37 8.85
N TYR A 3 4.18 4.41 9.63
CA TYR A 3 3.33 3.26 9.92
C TYR A 3 1.87 3.61 9.66
N PHE A 4 1.18 2.72 8.96
CA PHE A 4 -0.25 2.86 8.67
C PHE A 4 -1.03 1.74 9.37
N PRO A 5 -2.12 2.04 10.09
CA PRO A 5 -2.99 1.01 10.63
C PRO A 5 -3.65 0.23 9.48
N CYS A 6 -3.70 -1.09 9.59
CA CYS A 6 -4.39 -1.95 8.64
C CYS A 6 -5.30 -2.94 9.39
N PRO A 7 -6.60 -2.60 9.55
CA PRO A 7 -7.58 -3.45 10.23
C PRO A 7 -7.66 -4.85 9.63
N TYR A 8 -7.56 -4.99 8.30
CA TYR A 8 -7.57 -6.28 7.62
C TYR A 8 -6.44 -7.23 8.08
N LEU A 9 -5.27 -6.68 8.40
CA LEU A 9 -4.13 -7.45 8.92
C LEU A 9 -4.10 -7.53 10.44
N GLY A 10 -4.96 -6.78 11.14
CA GLY A 10 -4.95 -6.65 12.60
C GLY A 10 -3.66 -6.03 13.15
N SER A 11 -2.93 -5.25 12.35
CA SER A 11 -1.61 -4.71 12.69
C SER A 11 -1.32 -3.41 11.93
N THR A 12 -0.11 -2.86 12.10
CA THR A 12 0.39 -1.75 11.30
C THR A 12 1.23 -2.25 10.13
N VAL A 13 1.25 -1.47 9.05
CA VAL A 13 2.07 -1.69 7.87
C VAL A 13 3.11 -0.58 7.80
N GLU A 14 4.36 -1.01 7.68
CA GLU A 14 5.53 -0.14 7.61
C GLU A 14 5.75 0.38 6.18
N LEU A 15 6.04 1.67 6.05
CA LEU A 15 6.65 2.27 4.86
C LEU A 15 8.04 2.77 5.27
N THR A 16 9.08 2.06 4.80
CA THR A 16 10.47 2.47 5.00
C THR A 16 10.81 3.66 4.11
N ASP A 17 11.80 4.46 4.51
CA ASP A 17 12.27 5.60 3.72
C ASP A 17 12.79 5.16 2.34
N GLU A 18 13.48 4.01 2.28
CA GLU A 18 13.92 3.38 1.02
C GLU A 18 12.74 3.11 0.08
N ARG A 19 11.65 2.54 0.61
CA ARG A 19 10.47 2.19 -0.19
C ARG A 19 9.64 3.42 -0.56
N GLU A 20 9.56 4.40 0.32
CA GLU A 20 8.95 5.70 0.04
C GLU A 20 9.67 6.40 -1.11
N TYR A 21 11.00 6.47 -1.06
CA TYR A 21 11.83 7.02 -2.14
C TYR A 21 11.66 6.22 -3.44
N HIS A 22 11.68 4.88 -3.38
CA HIS A 22 11.43 4.05 -4.56
C HIS A 22 10.08 4.36 -5.20
N ILE A 23 9.00 4.46 -4.41
CA ILE A 23 7.66 4.77 -4.91
C ILE A 23 7.61 6.18 -5.50
N ALA A 24 8.18 7.18 -4.83
CA ALA A 24 8.19 8.55 -5.33
C ALA A 24 8.90 8.68 -6.69
N ASN A 25 9.99 7.94 -6.92
CA ASN A 25 10.70 7.98 -8.19
C ASN A 25 9.98 7.22 -9.32
N HIS A 26 9.34 6.09 -9.02
CA HIS A 26 8.67 5.26 -10.03
C HIS A 26 7.22 5.65 -10.28
N HIS A 27 6.58 6.26 -9.29
CA HIS A 27 5.17 6.66 -9.24
C HIS A 27 5.04 8.09 -8.67
N PRO A 28 5.63 9.10 -9.34
CA PRO A 28 5.56 10.50 -8.92
C PRO A 28 4.14 11.08 -9.03
N ASP A 29 3.22 10.34 -9.64
CA ASP A 29 1.80 10.65 -9.70
C ASP A 29 1.04 10.29 -8.42
N LEU A 30 1.65 9.50 -7.52
CA LEU A 30 1.10 9.13 -6.22
C LEU A 30 1.81 9.86 -5.07
N LEU A 31 3.13 9.91 -5.08
CA LEU A 31 3.92 10.55 -4.02
C LEU A 31 4.68 11.77 -4.54
N PRO A 32 4.84 12.82 -3.70
CA PRO A 32 4.45 12.89 -2.29
C PRO A 32 2.98 13.28 -2.00
N GLU A 33 2.27 13.87 -2.95
CA GLU A 33 1.01 14.60 -2.72
C GLU A 33 -0.14 13.71 -2.22
N HIS A 34 -0.22 12.46 -2.70
CA HIS A 34 -1.32 11.54 -2.40
C HIS A 34 -0.92 10.44 -1.43
N ARG A 35 0.05 10.73 -0.55
CA ARG A 35 0.48 9.82 0.52
C ARG A 35 -0.68 9.37 1.41
N GLN A 36 -1.63 10.25 1.71
CA GLN A 36 -2.80 9.93 2.52
C GLN A 36 -3.64 8.81 1.88
N CYS A 37 -3.71 8.75 0.55
CA CYS A 37 -4.46 7.70 -0.13
C CYS A 37 -3.86 6.30 0.11
N ILE A 38 -2.55 6.19 0.39
CA ILE A 38 -1.93 4.92 0.83
C ILE A 38 -2.48 4.51 2.20
N ALA A 39 -2.56 5.45 3.14
CA ALA A 39 -3.10 5.20 4.47
C ALA A 39 -4.57 4.78 4.40
N ASP A 40 -5.38 5.51 3.63
CA ASP A 40 -6.82 5.24 3.48
C ASP A 40 -7.09 3.90 2.78
N THR A 41 -6.23 3.53 1.82
CA THR A 41 -6.30 2.21 1.14
C THR A 41 -6.00 1.07 2.11
N LEU A 42 -5.08 1.26 3.06
CA LEU A 42 -4.75 0.24 4.06
C LEU A 42 -5.76 0.17 5.22
N ALA A 43 -6.35 1.31 5.57
CA ALA A 43 -7.35 1.42 6.63
C ALA A 43 -8.69 0.79 6.21
N ASP A 44 -9.12 1.02 4.97
CA ASP A 44 -10.44 0.61 4.47
C ASP A 44 -10.38 0.35 2.95
N PRO A 45 -9.87 -0.83 2.53
CA PRO A 45 -9.72 -1.19 1.13
C PRO A 45 -11.06 -1.62 0.51
N ASP A 46 -11.30 -1.25 -0.76
CA ASP A 46 -12.42 -1.79 -1.53
C ASP A 46 -12.18 -3.27 -1.90
N GLN A 47 -10.93 -3.62 -2.18
CA GLN A 47 -10.55 -4.99 -2.51
C GLN A 47 -9.18 -5.38 -1.93
N VAL A 48 -9.10 -6.63 -1.47
CA VAL A 48 -7.83 -7.26 -1.08
C VAL A 48 -7.63 -8.53 -1.88
N ARG A 49 -6.51 -8.62 -2.60
CA ARG A 49 -6.13 -9.78 -3.42
C ARG A 49 -4.80 -10.36 -2.95
N ARG A 50 -4.72 -11.69 -2.86
CA ARG A 50 -3.43 -12.38 -2.64
C ARG A 50 -2.67 -12.45 -3.96
N SER A 51 -1.36 -12.27 -3.91
CA SER A 51 -0.51 -12.48 -5.08
C SER A 51 -0.39 -13.97 -5.38
N SER A 52 -0.56 -14.35 -6.65
CA SER A 52 -0.34 -15.72 -7.12
C SER A 52 1.15 -16.07 -7.22
N ARG A 53 2.01 -15.06 -7.36
CA ARG A 53 3.48 -15.23 -7.50
C ARG A 53 4.21 -15.23 -6.16
N PHE A 54 3.68 -14.50 -5.18
CA PHE A 54 4.29 -14.33 -3.86
C PHE A 54 3.23 -14.58 -2.78
N GLY A 55 3.20 -15.78 -2.22
CA GLY A 55 2.13 -16.21 -1.31
C GLY A 55 1.97 -15.36 -0.04
N ASN A 56 3.01 -14.61 0.33
CA ASN A 56 3.00 -13.69 1.47
C ASN A 56 2.75 -12.22 1.09
N ALA A 57 2.46 -11.94 -0.18
CA ALA A 57 2.13 -10.60 -0.67
C ALA A 57 0.62 -10.44 -0.88
N ARG A 58 0.10 -9.27 -0.51
CA ARG A 58 -1.30 -8.86 -0.70
C ARG A 58 -1.33 -7.52 -1.41
N MET A 59 -2.30 -7.35 -2.31
CA MET A 59 -2.60 -6.11 -3.00
C MET A 59 -3.90 -5.56 -2.40
N PHE A 60 -3.80 -4.40 -1.79
CA PHE A 60 -4.92 -3.61 -1.29
C PHE A 60 -5.24 -2.57 -2.33
N SER A 61 -6.51 -2.38 -2.66
CA SER A 61 -6.91 -1.35 -3.62
C SER A 61 -8.12 -0.58 -3.15
N ARG A 62 -8.09 0.73 -3.39
CA ARG A 62 -9.22 1.63 -3.12
C ARG A 62 -9.36 2.65 -4.25
N TRP A 63 -10.59 2.92 -4.66
CA TRP A 63 -10.94 3.94 -5.63
C TRP A 63 -11.01 5.33 -4.98
N PHE A 64 -10.44 6.33 -5.64
CA PHE A 64 -10.53 7.72 -5.24
C PHE A 64 -11.02 8.56 -6.41
N GLU A 65 -12.21 9.14 -6.28
CA GLU A 65 -12.79 10.04 -7.29
C GLU A 65 -11.93 11.30 -7.48
N SER A 66 -11.31 11.80 -6.40
CA SER A 66 -10.48 13.00 -6.40
C SER A 66 -9.14 12.83 -7.12
N LEU A 67 -8.68 11.58 -7.37
CA LEU A 67 -7.40 11.33 -8.02
C LEU A 67 -7.57 11.30 -9.55
N ARG A 68 -7.20 12.41 -10.21
CA ARG A 68 -7.12 12.54 -11.68
C ARG A 68 -8.39 12.05 -12.41
N GLY A 69 -9.56 12.40 -11.89
CA GLY A 69 -10.86 11.99 -12.46
C GLY A 69 -11.24 10.54 -12.17
N GLY A 70 -10.75 9.99 -11.07
CA GLY A 70 -11.02 8.62 -10.66
C GLY A 70 -9.88 7.67 -10.98
N LYS A 71 -9.20 7.19 -9.93
CA LYS A 71 -8.16 6.16 -10.02
C LYS A 71 -8.22 5.22 -8.82
N TYR A 72 -7.81 3.98 -9.06
CA TYR A 72 -7.47 3.09 -7.95
C TYR A 72 -6.07 3.41 -7.45
N VAL A 73 -5.90 3.51 -6.14
CA VAL A 73 -4.59 3.35 -5.51
C VAL A 73 -4.44 1.88 -5.17
N VAL A 74 -3.33 1.29 -5.58
CA VAL A 74 -2.98 -0.10 -5.26
C VAL A 74 -1.74 -0.08 -4.38
N VAL A 75 -1.86 -0.63 -3.16
CA VAL A 75 -0.77 -0.78 -2.20
C VAL A 75 -0.40 -2.26 -2.09
N VAL A 76 0.87 -2.59 -2.31
CA VAL A 76 1.37 -3.96 -2.23
C VAL A 76 2.11 -4.14 -0.91
N VAL A 77 1.60 -5.04 -0.07
CA VAL A 77 2.13 -5.33 1.25
C VAL A 77 2.68 -6.75 1.28
N VAL A 78 3.91 -6.89 1.74
CA VAL A 78 4.49 -8.20 2.07
C VAL A 78 4.36 -8.43 3.58
N SER A 79 4.01 -9.66 3.96
CA SER A 79 3.91 -10.08 5.35
C SER A 79 4.98 -11.12 5.66
N ASN A 80 5.65 -10.96 6.79
CA ASN A 80 6.37 -12.04 7.45
C ASN A 80 5.66 -12.36 8.77
N LEU A 81 5.39 -13.64 9.04
CA LEU A 81 4.63 -14.07 10.22
C LEU A 81 5.53 -14.69 11.30
N ALA A 82 6.79 -15.04 10.96
CA ALA A 82 7.73 -15.66 11.90
C ALA A 82 9.18 -15.23 11.60
N PRO A 83 10.04 -15.04 12.60
CA PRO A 83 9.80 -15.18 14.05
C PRO A 83 9.04 -13.98 14.68
N SER A 84 8.90 -12.87 13.97
CA SER A 84 8.10 -11.71 14.36
C SER A 84 7.15 -11.29 13.24
N VAL A 85 5.93 -10.91 13.61
CA VAL A 85 4.93 -10.42 12.65
C VAL A 85 5.38 -9.04 12.16
N ARG A 86 5.62 -8.93 10.86
CA ARG A 86 5.99 -7.68 10.20
C ARG A 86 5.24 -7.56 8.88
N HIS A 87 4.70 -6.37 8.61
CA HIS A 87 4.08 -6.03 7.34
C HIS A 87 4.73 -4.77 6.79
N TRP A 88 5.11 -4.77 5.51
CA TRP A 88 5.71 -3.58 4.90
C TRP A 88 5.28 -3.40 3.44
N ILE A 89 5.21 -2.14 3.03
CA ILE A 89 4.91 -1.75 1.66
C ILE A 89 6.15 -2.00 0.80
N ILE A 90 5.99 -2.73 -0.32
CA ILE A 90 7.05 -2.90 -1.32
C ILE A 90 6.90 -1.96 -2.51
N THR A 91 5.66 -1.57 -2.83
CA THR A 91 5.31 -0.57 -3.84
C THR A 91 3.87 -0.09 -3.63
N ALA A 92 3.56 1.11 -4.13
CA ALA A 92 2.21 1.62 -4.26
C ALA A 92 2.13 2.43 -5.57
N LYS A 93 0.98 2.38 -6.26
CA LYS A 93 0.81 3.09 -7.54
C LYS A 93 -0.65 3.43 -7.82
N LEU A 94 -0.85 4.38 -8.74
CA LEU A 94 -2.14 4.56 -9.39
C LEU A 94 -2.38 3.44 -10.43
N PHE A 95 -3.62 3.01 -10.53
CA PHE A 95 -4.09 2.06 -11.54
C PHE A 95 -5.32 2.64 -12.23
N PHE A 96 -5.33 2.53 -13.56
CA PHE A 96 -6.38 3.09 -14.43
C PHE A 96 -7.62 2.22 -14.47
#